data_AF-A0A356X895-F1
#
_entry.id   AF-A0A356X895-F1
#
_cell.length_a   1.000
_cell.length_b   1.000
_cell.length_c   1.000
_cell.angle_alpha   90.00
_cell.angle_beta   90.00
_cell.angle_gamma   90.00
#
_symmetry.space_group_name_H-M   'P 1'
#
loop_
_entity.id
_entity.type
_entity.pdbx_description
1 polymer ?
#
loop_
_entity_poly.entity_id
_entity_poly.type
_entity_poly.pdbx_seq_one_letter_code
_entity_poly.pdbx_strand_id
1 'polypeptide(L)'
;VEPNSISEKDVETHKKKFSKANKGLTEELELLAKELTDKSTREIIEAQLQIIQDPEIEKSVSAIIEEKLLTVEYAIYSTYCKFIERLKESGSELFKQRIVDLEDIRDRLIAIVCNHTHKHPVKKGDVVVAKDISPTELVAFYEKGMAGLVMEKGGPTSHAAIIAKSLGLPCVVSVKKATKNIDAGEQLILDSESGMLICHPDKETLKSYRKKQKDRLKLSARKCREVFETKDGHPYQLLANIEFEAELPKVAEHGARG
;
A
#
# COMPACT_ATOMS: atom_id res chain seq x y z
N VAL A 1 19.27 -9.27 -1.74
CA VAL A 1 19.21 -10.33 -2.76
C VAL A 1 20.63 -10.72 -3.09
N GLU A 2 20.97 -12.02 -3.06
CA GLU A 2 22.33 -12.49 -3.32
C GLU A 2 22.56 -12.78 -4.82
N PRO A 3 23.78 -12.57 -5.35
CA PRO A 3 24.12 -12.84 -6.74
C PRO A 3 24.28 -14.35 -6.98
N ASN A 4 23.16 -15.05 -7.14
CA ASN A 4 23.17 -16.46 -7.53
C ASN A 4 23.30 -16.61 -9.04
N SER A 5 24.13 -17.56 -9.48
CA SER A 5 24.30 -17.90 -10.89
C SER A 5 23.21 -18.85 -11.38
N ILE A 6 22.90 -18.78 -12.68
CA ILE A 6 21.94 -19.63 -13.39
C ILE A 6 22.64 -20.35 -14.54
N SER A 7 22.03 -21.42 -15.05
CA SER A 7 22.52 -22.07 -16.27
C SER A 7 22.00 -21.36 -17.52
N GLU A 8 22.70 -21.49 -18.67
CA GLU A 8 22.25 -20.95 -19.96
C GLU A 8 20.84 -21.43 -20.36
N LYS A 9 20.46 -22.63 -19.93
CA LYS A 9 19.13 -23.21 -20.19
C LYS A 9 18.02 -22.50 -19.43
N ASP A 10 18.35 -21.85 -18.31
CA ASP A 10 17.39 -21.19 -17.44
C ASP A 10 17.17 -19.71 -17.81
N VAL A 11 18.03 -19.14 -18.66
CA VAL A 11 17.98 -17.73 -19.10
C VAL A 11 16.59 -17.35 -19.60
N GLU A 12 16.02 -18.14 -20.53
CA GLU A 12 14.70 -17.89 -21.10
C GLU A 12 13.59 -17.97 -20.04
N THR A 13 13.72 -18.88 -19.08
CA THR A 13 12.78 -19.01 -17.95
C THR A 13 12.82 -17.78 -17.05
N HIS A 14 14.02 -17.28 -16.74
CA HIS A 14 14.22 -16.09 -15.92
C HIS A 14 13.72 -14.82 -16.62
N LYS A 15 13.95 -14.67 -17.93
CA LYS A 15 13.38 -13.57 -18.73
C LYS A 15 11.85 -13.60 -18.74
N LYS A 16 11.25 -14.78 -18.94
CA LYS A 16 9.78 -14.95 -18.88
C LYS A 16 9.22 -14.62 -17.51
N LYS A 17 9.91 -15.00 -16.43
CA LYS A 17 9.52 -14.63 -15.06
C LYS A 17 9.51 -13.13 -14.87
N PHE A 18 10.56 -12.43 -15.31
CA PHE A 18 10.62 -10.97 -15.26
C PHE A 18 9.50 -10.33 -16.08
N SER A 19 9.34 -10.70 -17.35
CA SER A 19 8.31 -10.15 -18.24
C SER A 19 6.90 -10.35 -17.67
N LYS A 20 6.61 -11.54 -17.11
CA LYS A 20 5.33 -11.81 -16.43
C LYS A 20 5.13 -10.93 -15.18
N ALA A 21 6.18 -10.75 -14.38
CA ALA A 21 6.10 -9.91 -13.19
C ALA A 21 5.92 -8.43 -13.55
N ASN A 22 6.66 -7.95 -14.55
CA ASN A 22 6.55 -6.58 -15.06
C ASN A 22 5.13 -6.31 -15.56
N LYS A 23 4.62 -7.20 -16.43
CA LYS A 23 3.25 -7.11 -16.97
C LYS A 23 2.19 -7.15 -15.86
N GLY A 24 2.31 -8.07 -14.90
CA GLY A 24 1.36 -8.17 -13.79
C GLY A 24 1.35 -6.90 -12.92
N LEU A 25 2.51 -6.33 -12.63
CA LEU A 25 2.60 -5.08 -11.88
C LEU A 25 2.07 -3.88 -12.68
N THR A 26 2.33 -3.83 -13.99
CA THR A 26 1.76 -2.80 -14.88
C THR A 26 0.24 -2.85 -14.89
N GLU A 27 -0.36 -4.03 -15.12
CA GLU A 27 -1.82 -4.21 -15.11
C GLU A 27 -2.43 -3.81 -13.77
N GLU A 28 -1.76 -4.13 -12.66
CA GLU A 28 -2.17 -3.75 -11.31
C GLU A 28 -2.23 -2.21 -11.14
N LEU A 29 -1.15 -1.51 -11.53
CA LEU A 29 -1.07 -0.05 -11.42
C LEU A 29 -2.03 0.65 -12.39
N GLU A 30 -2.26 0.09 -13.58
CA GLU A 30 -3.25 0.62 -14.53
C GLU A 30 -4.68 0.52 -14.00
N LEU A 31 -5.02 -0.57 -13.31
CA LEU A 31 -6.34 -0.72 -12.65
C LEU A 31 -6.49 0.33 -11.54
N LEU A 32 -5.46 0.48 -10.70
CA LEU A 32 -5.45 1.49 -9.64
C LEU A 32 -5.59 2.92 -10.18
N ALA A 33 -4.88 3.25 -11.25
CA ALA A 33 -4.97 4.57 -11.88
C ALA A 33 -6.40 4.88 -12.40
N LYS A 34 -7.14 3.85 -12.83
CA LYS A 34 -8.53 3.99 -13.30
C LYS A 34 -9.53 4.15 -12.15
N GLU A 35 -9.33 3.45 -11.05
CA GLU A 35 -10.21 3.52 -9.87
C GLU A 35 -10.01 4.82 -9.07
N LEU A 36 -8.81 5.39 -9.14
CA LEU A 36 -8.46 6.66 -8.50
C LEU A 36 -9.17 7.84 -9.17
N THR A 37 -9.97 8.58 -8.41
CA THR A 37 -10.58 9.86 -8.84
C THR A 37 -9.68 11.07 -8.59
N ASP A 38 -8.83 11.02 -7.56
CA ASP A 38 -7.89 12.10 -7.24
C ASP A 38 -6.76 12.24 -8.27
N LYS A 39 -6.61 13.45 -8.79
CA LYS A 39 -5.64 13.75 -9.84
C LYS A 39 -4.21 13.63 -9.33
N SER A 40 -3.93 14.07 -8.10
CA SER A 40 -2.56 14.09 -7.57
C SER A 40 -2.02 12.68 -7.33
N THR A 41 -2.86 11.78 -6.81
CA THR A 41 -2.52 10.38 -6.58
C THR A 41 -2.40 9.63 -7.91
N ARG A 42 -3.29 9.91 -8.88
CA ARG A 42 -3.20 9.33 -10.22
C ARG A 42 -1.89 9.70 -10.93
N GLU A 43 -1.45 10.96 -10.84
CA GLU A 43 -0.18 11.42 -11.40
C GLU A 43 1.03 10.65 -10.84
N ILE A 44 1.00 10.27 -9.56
CA ILE A 44 2.07 9.46 -8.95
C ILE A 44 2.08 8.05 -9.54
N ILE A 45 0.92 7.41 -9.66
CA ILE A 45 0.80 6.07 -10.27
C ILE A 45 1.20 6.08 -11.75
N GLU A 46 0.82 7.11 -12.49
CA GLU A 46 1.23 7.29 -13.89
C GLU A 46 2.75 7.44 -14.02
N ALA A 47 3.40 8.16 -13.09
CA ALA A 47 4.85 8.25 -13.05
C ALA A 47 5.52 6.88 -12.76
N GLN A 48 4.93 6.08 -11.86
CA GLN A 48 5.40 4.71 -11.60
C GLN A 48 5.25 3.80 -12.83
N LEU A 49 4.14 3.92 -13.56
CA LEU A 49 3.91 3.20 -14.82
C LEU A 49 4.97 3.54 -15.88
N GLN A 50 5.31 4.83 -16.02
CA GLN A 50 6.37 5.25 -16.95
C GLN A 50 7.73 4.63 -16.62
N ILE A 51 8.04 4.48 -15.33
CA ILE A 51 9.28 3.82 -14.87
C ILE A 51 9.25 2.33 -15.23
N ILE A 52 8.17 1.63 -14.92
CA ILE A 52 8.05 0.18 -15.16
C ILE A 52 8.06 -0.17 -16.66
N GLN A 53 7.51 0.72 -17.47
CA GLN A 53 7.44 0.57 -18.92
C GLN A 53 8.70 1.08 -19.64
N ASP A 54 9.72 1.55 -18.91
CA ASP A 54 10.96 2.03 -19.50
C ASP A 54 11.74 0.88 -20.17
N PRO A 55 11.94 0.92 -21.51
CA PRO A 55 12.68 -0.11 -22.23
C PRO A 55 14.13 -0.25 -21.77
N GLU A 56 14.75 0.77 -21.17
CA GLU A 56 16.11 0.69 -20.63
C GLU A 56 16.19 -0.23 -19.41
N ILE A 57 15.14 -0.29 -18.58
CA ILE A 57 15.07 -1.22 -17.45
C ILE A 57 14.99 -2.65 -17.97
N GLU A 58 14.10 -2.93 -18.92
CA GLU A 58 13.94 -4.27 -19.48
C GLU A 58 15.24 -4.77 -20.15
N LYS A 59 15.91 -3.89 -20.91
CA LYS A 59 17.21 -4.19 -21.51
C LYS A 59 18.28 -4.47 -20.45
N SER A 60 18.36 -3.63 -19.42
CA SER A 60 19.36 -3.76 -18.36
C SER A 60 19.18 -5.04 -17.54
N VAL A 61 17.94 -5.39 -17.20
CA VAL A 61 17.62 -6.65 -16.52
C VAL A 61 17.96 -7.85 -17.41
N SER A 62 17.55 -7.80 -18.68
CA SER A 62 17.83 -8.89 -19.64
C SER A 62 19.33 -9.10 -19.84
N ALA A 63 20.12 -8.03 -19.97
CA ALA A 63 21.57 -8.10 -20.12
C ALA A 63 22.25 -8.77 -18.91
N ILE A 64 21.79 -8.51 -17.68
CA ILE A 64 22.35 -9.19 -16.49
C ILE A 64 22.01 -10.69 -16.49
N ILE A 65 20.82 -11.07 -16.94
CA ILE A 65 20.40 -12.48 -17.00
C ILE A 65 21.17 -13.21 -18.12
N GLU A 66 21.32 -12.61 -19.29
CA GLU A 66 21.94 -13.23 -20.47
C GLU A 66 23.47 -13.22 -20.43
N GLU A 67 24.07 -12.06 -20.15
CA GLU A 67 25.53 -11.89 -20.24
C GLU A 67 26.24 -12.35 -18.97
N LYS A 68 25.63 -12.15 -17.81
CA LYS A 68 26.24 -12.48 -16.51
C LYS A 68 25.73 -13.78 -15.92
N LEU A 69 24.71 -14.40 -16.53
CA LEU A 69 24.09 -15.63 -16.06
C LEU A 69 23.72 -15.55 -14.58
N LEU A 70 23.07 -14.46 -14.17
CA LEU A 70 22.60 -14.26 -12.80
C LEU A 70 21.08 -14.41 -12.70
N THR A 71 20.63 -14.76 -11.50
CA THR A 71 19.21 -14.87 -11.17
C THR A 71 18.44 -13.58 -11.43
N VAL A 72 17.16 -13.75 -11.78
CA VAL A 72 16.24 -12.65 -12.11
C VAL A 72 16.03 -11.69 -10.94
N GLU A 73 15.93 -12.20 -9.70
CA GLU A 73 15.79 -11.39 -8.50
C GLU A 73 16.99 -10.46 -8.31
N TYR A 74 18.20 -10.95 -8.58
CA TYR A 74 19.41 -10.15 -8.48
C TYR A 74 19.54 -9.18 -9.66
N ALA A 75 19.13 -9.58 -10.86
CA ALA A 75 19.12 -8.71 -12.03
C ALA A 75 18.19 -7.50 -11.82
N ILE A 76 16.99 -7.71 -11.28
CA ILE A 76 16.07 -6.65 -10.87
C ILE A 76 16.72 -5.77 -9.80
N TYR A 77 17.18 -6.38 -8.69
CA TYR A 77 17.80 -5.64 -7.59
C TYR A 77 18.96 -4.74 -8.06
N SER A 78 19.91 -5.31 -8.80
CA SER A 78 21.10 -4.61 -9.29
C SER A 78 20.75 -3.50 -10.27
N THR A 79 19.78 -3.71 -11.16
CA THR A 79 19.34 -2.70 -12.13
C THR A 79 18.74 -1.50 -11.40
N TYR A 80 17.74 -1.73 -10.55
CA TYR A 80 17.07 -0.65 -9.82
C TYR A 80 18.02 0.07 -8.87
N CYS A 81 18.93 -0.64 -8.18
CA CYS A 81 19.94 0.01 -7.34
C CYS A 81 20.83 0.98 -8.13
N LYS A 82 21.25 0.64 -9.35
CA LYS A 82 22.03 1.55 -10.21
C LYS A 82 21.24 2.79 -10.61
N PHE A 83 19.96 2.64 -10.97
CA PHE A 83 19.09 3.78 -11.28
C PHE A 83 18.88 4.68 -10.06
N ILE A 84 18.64 4.09 -8.90
CA ILE A 84 18.49 4.82 -7.63
C ILE A 84 19.78 5.59 -7.28
N GLU A 85 20.95 4.99 -7.44
CA GLU A 85 22.25 5.65 -7.20
C GLU A 85 22.45 6.84 -8.13
N ARG A 86 22.21 6.68 -9.44
CA ARG A 86 22.27 7.78 -10.42
C ARG A 86 21.33 8.94 -10.05
N LEU A 87 20.12 8.62 -9.57
CA LEU A 87 19.16 9.64 -9.11
C LEU A 87 19.64 10.33 -7.83
N LYS A 88 20.23 9.60 -6.87
CA LYS A 88 20.79 10.16 -5.64
C LYS A 88 21.93 11.14 -5.92
N GLU A 89 22.80 10.83 -6.88
CA GLU A 89 23.92 11.68 -7.28
C GLU A 89 23.48 13.02 -7.89
N SER A 90 22.28 13.09 -8.45
CA SER A 90 21.73 14.33 -9.04
C SER A 90 21.30 15.39 -8.01
N GLY A 91 21.19 15.04 -6.72
CA GLY A 91 21.07 15.98 -5.60
C GLY A 91 19.80 16.83 -5.50
N SER A 92 18.81 16.65 -6.39
CA SER A 92 17.56 17.42 -6.35
C SER A 92 16.57 16.85 -5.34
N GLU A 93 16.03 17.73 -4.50
CA GLU A 93 14.99 17.42 -3.51
C GLU A 93 13.73 16.81 -4.15
N LEU A 94 13.49 17.12 -5.42
CA LEU A 94 12.39 16.60 -6.23
C LEU A 94 12.48 15.08 -6.47
N PHE A 95 13.66 14.47 -6.30
CA PHE A 95 13.89 13.05 -6.54
C PHE A 95 13.79 12.16 -5.30
N LYS A 96 13.65 12.74 -4.09
CA LYS A 96 13.47 11.93 -2.87
C LYS A 96 12.25 11.02 -2.96
N GLN A 97 11.13 11.56 -3.44
CA GLN A 97 9.91 10.76 -3.63
C GLN A 97 10.10 9.69 -4.71
N ARG A 98 10.72 10.03 -5.84
CA ARG A 98 11.00 9.07 -6.92
C ARG A 98 11.92 7.93 -6.51
N ILE A 99 12.87 8.19 -5.61
CA ILE A 99 13.73 7.14 -5.04
C ILE A 99 12.88 6.14 -4.26
N VAL A 100 11.95 6.62 -3.43
CA VAL A 100 11.04 5.75 -2.67
C VAL A 100 10.18 4.92 -3.62
N ASP A 101 9.66 5.53 -4.68
CA ASP A 101 8.87 4.82 -5.70
C ASP A 101 9.68 3.73 -6.41
N LEU A 102 10.94 4.00 -6.78
CA LEU A 102 11.83 3.00 -7.38
C LEU A 102 12.17 1.86 -6.42
N GLU A 103 12.37 2.17 -5.14
CA GLU A 103 12.60 1.16 -4.11
C GLU A 103 11.38 0.25 -3.91
N ASP A 104 10.17 0.82 -3.95
CA ASP A 104 8.90 0.07 -3.89
C ASP A 104 8.74 -0.85 -5.10
N ILE A 105 8.88 -0.31 -6.32
CA ILE A 105 8.75 -1.08 -7.57
C ILE A 105 9.74 -2.24 -7.59
N ARG A 106 11.01 -1.98 -7.23
CA ARG A 106 12.05 -3.03 -7.12
C ARG A 106 11.61 -4.14 -6.18
N ASP A 107 11.18 -3.77 -4.96
CA ASP A 107 10.85 -4.74 -3.92
C ASP A 107 9.61 -5.56 -4.29
N ARG A 108 8.61 -4.95 -4.93
CA ARG A 108 7.41 -5.62 -5.45
C ARG A 108 7.74 -6.58 -6.59
N LEU A 109 8.54 -6.18 -7.57
CA LEU A 109 8.97 -7.06 -8.67
C LEU A 109 9.73 -8.28 -8.13
N ILE A 110 10.64 -8.08 -7.19
CA ILE A 110 11.37 -9.18 -6.53
C ILE A 110 10.39 -10.11 -5.81
N ALA A 111 9.42 -9.57 -5.06
CA ALA A 111 8.42 -10.37 -4.35
C ALA A 111 7.57 -11.23 -5.32
N ILE A 112 7.09 -10.64 -6.42
CA ILE A 112 6.32 -11.35 -7.45
C ILE A 112 7.14 -12.48 -8.05
N VAL A 113 8.38 -12.21 -8.44
CA VAL A 113 9.25 -13.21 -9.09
C VAL A 113 9.68 -14.32 -8.13
N CYS A 114 9.86 -14.01 -6.84
CA CYS A 114 10.12 -14.99 -5.80
C CYS A 114 8.86 -15.79 -5.41
N ASN A 115 7.73 -15.63 -6.13
CA ASN A 115 6.42 -16.21 -5.79
C ASN A 115 5.99 -15.92 -4.34
N HIS A 116 6.43 -14.81 -3.76
CA HIS A 116 5.92 -14.32 -2.47
C HIS A 116 4.57 -13.63 -2.68
N THR A 117 3.72 -14.15 -3.57
CA THR A 117 2.32 -13.76 -3.61
C THR A 117 1.67 -14.34 -2.38
N HIS A 118 1.59 -13.51 -1.35
CA HIS A 118 0.99 -13.85 -0.08
C HIS A 118 -0.51 -14.05 -0.30
N LYS A 119 -0.90 -15.26 -0.70
CA LYS A 119 -2.29 -15.73 -0.63
C LYS A 119 -2.66 -15.98 0.83
N HIS A 120 -2.57 -14.93 1.65
CA HIS A 120 -3.01 -15.00 3.04
C HIS A 120 -4.54 -14.86 3.04
N PRO A 121 -5.28 -15.87 3.50
CA PRO A 121 -6.72 -15.74 3.63
C PRO A 121 -7.01 -14.74 4.76
N VAL A 122 -7.40 -13.53 4.40
CA VAL A 122 -7.92 -12.52 5.33
C VAL A 122 -9.37 -12.84 5.67
N LYS A 123 -9.69 -12.92 6.95
CA LYS A 123 -11.05 -13.08 7.47
C LYS A 123 -11.58 -11.74 7.97
N LYS A 124 -12.91 -11.65 8.03
CA LYS A 124 -13.59 -10.50 8.59
C LYS A 124 -13.17 -10.28 10.05
N GLY A 125 -12.70 -9.09 10.37
CA GLY A 125 -12.24 -8.72 11.70
C GLY A 125 -10.72 -8.80 11.90
N ASP A 126 -9.97 -9.32 10.93
CA ASP A 126 -8.51 -9.45 11.06
C ASP A 126 -7.81 -8.09 10.97
N VAL A 127 -6.75 -7.92 11.76
CA VAL A 127 -5.77 -6.84 11.61
C VAL A 127 -4.61 -7.40 10.79
N VAL A 128 -4.37 -6.82 9.61
CA VAL A 128 -3.27 -7.26 8.74
C VAL A 128 -1.98 -6.60 9.18
N VAL A 129 -0.97 -7.41 9.46
CA VAL A 129 0.39 -6.96 9.78
C VAL A 129 1.30 -7.36 8.63
N ALA A 130 1.86 -6.37 7.94
CA ALA A 130 2.70 -6.59 6.77
C ALA A 130 3.96 -5.73 6.81
N LYS A 131 5.00 -6.15 6.09
CA LYS A 131 6.16 -5.28 5.85
C LYS A 131 5.78 -4.13 4.95
N ASP A 132 5.02 -4.46 3.92
CA ASP A 132 4.47 -3.59 2.91
C ASP A 132 3.19 -4.24 2.37
N ILE A 133 2.30 -3.46 1.78
CA ILE A 133 1.08 -3.99 1.15
C ILE A 133 0.82 -3.23 -0.15
N SER A 134 0.48 -3.97 -1.20
CA SER A 134 0.09 -3.31 -2.44
C SER A 134 -1.29 -2.65 -2.29
N PRO A 135 -1.59 -1.56 -3.02
CA PRO A 135 -2.93 -0.99 -3.04
C PRO A 135 -4.03 -1.99 -3.41
N THR A 136 -3.77 -2.90 -4.35
CA THR A 136 -4.74 -3.92 -4.77
C THR A 136 -4.99 -4.95 -3.67
N GLU A 137 -3.92 -5.38 -2.99
CA GLU A 137 -4.06 -6.25 -1.82
C GLU A 137 -4.85 -5.55 -0.71
N LEU A 138 -4.57 -4.27 -0.48
CA LEU A 138 -5.25 -3.46 0.52
C LEU A 138 -6.76 -3.38 0.27
N VAL A 139 -7.17 -3.04 -0.95
CA VAL A 139 -8.58 -2.98 -1.36
C VAL A 139 -9.22 -4.37 -1.26
N ALA A 140 -8.57 -5.41 -1.79
CA ALA A 140 -9.09 -6.77 -1.73
C ALA A 140 -9.25 -7.31 -0.29
N PHE A 141 -8.35 -6.93 0.63
CA PHE A 141 -8.44 -7.29 2.05
C PHE A 141 -9.52 -6.48 2.76
N TYR A 142 -9.66 -5.21 2.42
CA TYR A 142 -10.73 -4.35 2.91
C TYR A 142 -12.11 -4.91 2.54
N GLU A 143 -12.32 -5.31 1.29
CA GLU A 143 -13.58 -5.93 0.83
C GLU A 143 -13.89 -7.24 1.54
N LYS A 144 -12.86 -8.00 1.94
CA LYS A 144 -13.00 -9.23 2.77
C LYS A 144 -13.29 -8.93 4.24
N GLY A 145 -13.32 -7.67 4.64
CA GLY A 145 -13.67 -7.22 5.99
C GLY A 145 -12.48 -7.11 6.95
N MET A 146 -11.28 -6.83 6.44
CA MET A 146 -10.14 -6.43 7.27
C MET A 146 -10.53 -5.27 8.21
N ALA A 147 -10.15 -5.37 9.49
CA ALA A 147 -10.49 -4.39 10.52
C ALA A 147 -9.40 -3.33 10.75
N GLY A 148 -8.17 -3.57 10.30
CA GLY A 148 -7.08 -2.60 10.41
C GLY A 148 -5.80 -3.06 9.70
N LEU A 149 -4.89 -2.11 9.50
CA LEU A 149 -3.61 -2.32 8.82
C LEU A 149 -2.44 -1.85 9.70
N VAL A 150 -1.39 -2.66 9.76
CA VAL A 150 -0.10 -2.33 10.36
C VAL A 150 1.00 -2.56 9.33
N MET A 151 1.81 -1.53 9.07
CA MET A 151 2.93 -1.63 8.13
C MET A 151 4.28 -1.33 8.78
N GLU A 152 5.30 -2.12 8.44
CA GLU A 152 6.69 -1.82 8.85
C GLU A 152 7.32 -0.70 8.01
N LYS A 153 7.01 -0.67 6.71
CA LYS A 153 7.44 0.35 5.76
C LYS A 153 6.36 1.41 5.53
N GLY A 154 6.75 2.46 4.83
CA GLY A 154 5.87 3.56 4.46
C GLY A 154 5.76 4.64 5.54
N GLY A 155 5.35 5.83 5.11
CA GLY A 155 5.01 6.96 5.97
C GLY A 155 3.52 7.32 5.86
N PRO A 156 3.06 8.35 6.61
CA PRO A 156 1.68 8.83 6.55
C PRO A 156 1.21 9.25 5.15
N THR A 157 2.15 9.53 4.25
CA THR A 157 1.93 9.91 2.85
C THR A 157 2.21 8.77 1.85
N SER A 158 2.42 7.55 2.33
CA SER A 158 2.56 6.39 1.43
C SER A 158 1.21 6.04 0.80
N HIS A 159 1.23 5.47 -0.41
CA HIS A 159 0.03 5.06 -1.13
C HIS A 159 -0.90 4.19 -0.26
N ALA A 160 -0.37 3.14 0.36
CA ALA A 160 -1.17 2.29 1.25
C ALA A 160 -1.74 3.05 2.48
N ALA A 161 -1.03 4.04 3.02
CA ALA A 161 -1.54 4.86 4.12
C ALA A 161 -2.65 5.83 3.69
N ILE A 162 -2.51 6.45 2.52
CA ILE A 162 -3.51 7.34 1.92
C ILE A 162 -4.77 6.54 1.64
N ILE A 163 -4.64 5.39 0.95
CA ILE A 163 -5.78 4.53 0.62
C ILE A 163 -6.48 4.01 1.86
N ALA A 164 -5.73 3.55 2.87
CA ALA A 164 -6.33 3.10 4.13
C ALA A 164 -7.12 4.22 4.82
N LYS A 165 -6.61 5.46 4.79
CA LYS A 165 -7.27 6.63 5.36
C LYS A 165 -8.57 6.96 4.63
N SER A 166 -8.56 6.97 3.30
CA SER A 166 -9.72 7.30 2.47
C SER A 166 -10.80 6.21 2.60
N LEU A 167 -10.38 4.93 2.68
CA LEU A 167 -11.23 3.80 3.06
C LEU A 167 -11.68 3.82 4.52
N GLY A 168 -11.32 4.81 5.34
CA GLY A 168 -11.67 4.90 6.77
C GLY A 168 -11.19 3.69 7.59
N LEU A 169 -10.14 3.01 7.13
CA LEU A 169 -9.53 1.86 7.76
C LEU A 169 -8.49 2.35 8.81
N PRO A 170 -8.59 1.89 10.07
CA PRO A 170 -7.53 2.15 11.06
C PRO A 170 -6.19 1.64 10.55
N CYS A 171 -5.20 2.53 10.46
CA CYS A 171 -3.88 2.21 9.92
C CYS A 171 -2.77 2.81 10.80
N VAL A 172 -1.72 2.02 11.07
CA VAL A 172 -0.48 2.49 11.70
C VAL A 172 0.70 2.02 10.86
N VAL A 173 1.56 2.97 10.48
CA VAL A 173 2.71 2.73 9.60
C VAL A 173 4.03 2.92 10.34
N SER A 174 5.15 2.53 9.73
CA SER A 174 6.49 2.62 10.32
C SER A 174 6.68 1.81 11.63
N VAL A 175 5.91 0.73 11.82
CA VAL A 175 6.03 -0.15 13.00
C VAL A 175 7.16 -1.15 12.80
N LYS A 176 8.37 -0.77 13.23
CA LYS A 176 9.58 -1.58 13.02
C LYS A 176 9.44 -2.98 13.62
N LYS A 177 9.77 -4.01 12.82
CA LYS A 177 9.79 -5.44 13.21
C LYS A 177 8.41 -5.99 13.61
N ALA A 178 7.30 -5.35 13.24
CA ALA A 178 5.95 -5.86 13.52
C ALA A 178 5.75 -7.30 13.04
N THR A 179 6.16 -7.63 11.81
CA THR A 179 6.04 -8.98 11.22
C THR A 179 6.92 -10.04 11.88
N LYS A 180 7.91 -9.62 12.69
CA LYS A 180 8.77 -10.54 13.46
C LYS A 180 8.29 -10.74 14.89
N ASN A 181 7.54 -9.79 15.42
CA ASN A 181 7.15 -9.74 16.83
C ASN A 181 5.68 -10.12 17.06
N ILE A 182 4.91 -10.33 16.00
CA ILE A 182 3.48 -10.59 16.04
C ILE A 182 3.21 -11.84 15.22
N ASP A 183 2.76 -12.89 15.90
CA ASP A 183 2.38 -14.13 15.25
C ASP A 183 0.92 -14.10 14.75
N ALA A 184 0.65 -14.93 13.73
CA ALA A 184 -0.70 -15.05 13.18
C ALA A 184 -1.67 -15.63 14.23
N GLY A 185 -2.84 -14.99 14.36
CA GLY A 185 -3.88 -15.38 15.32
C GLY A 185 -3.76 -14.73 16.69
N GLU A 186 -2.74 -13.90 16.92
CA GLU A 186 -2.65 -13.08 18.13
C GLU A 186 -3.77 -12.06 18.23
N GLN A 187 -4.20 -11.79 19.45
CA GLN A 187 -5.17 -10.74 19.72
C GLN A 187 -4.47 -9.39 19.83
N LEU A 188 -4.91 -8.44 19.00
CA LEU A 188 -4.32 -7.10 18.90
C LEU A 188 -5.37 -6.02 19.15
N ILE A 189 -4.92 -4.88 19.67
CA ILE A 189 -5.67 -3.62 19.61
C ILE A 189 -4.88 -2.63 18.77
N LEU A 190 -5.52 -2.11 17.73
CA LEU A 190 -4.98 -1.05 16.89
C LEU A 190 -5.64 0.28 17.27
N ASP A 191 -4.87 1.19 17.89
CA ASP A 191 -5.30 2.56 18.18
C ASP A 191 -4.63 3.52 17.19
N SER A 192 -5.26 3.73 16.04
CA SER A 192 -4.76 4.65 15.01
C SER A 192 -4.84 6.13 15.41
N GLU A 193 -5.55 6.48 16.50
CA GLU A 193 -5.64 7.86 16.99
C GLU A 193 -4.40 8.24 17.79
N SER A 194 -3.92 7.33 18.64
CA SER A 194 -2.67 7.51 19.38
C SER A 194 -1.44 6.92 18.66
N GLY A 195 -1.64 6.30 17.50
CA GLY A 195 -0.58 5.61 16.75
C GLY A 195 0.00 4.40 17.49
N MET A 196 -0.81 3.73 18.31
CA MET A 196 -0.37 2.60 19.15
C MET A 196 -0.89 1.26 18.64
N LEU A 197 -0.04 0.25 18.77
CA LEU A 197 -0.39 -1.14 18.60
C LEU A 197 -0.13 -1.88 19.92
N ILE A 198 -1.16 -2.54 20.44
CA ILE A 198 -1.09 -3.28 21.71
C ILE A 198 -1.25 -4.76 21.38
N CYS A 199 -0.18 -5.53 21.59
CA CYS A 199 -0.18 -6.98 21.45
C CYS A 199 -0.56 -7.63 22.77
N HIS A 200 -1.26 -8.76 22.73
CA HIS A 200 -1.67 -9.53 23.92
C HIS A 200 -2.31 -8.66 25.03
N PRO A 201 -3.33 -7.84 24.70
CA PRO A 201 -3.95 -6.97 25.69
C PRO A 201 -4.62 -7.78 26.79
N ASP A 202 -4.45 -7.34 28.04
CA ASP A 202 -5.17 -7.94 29.16
C ASP A 202 -6.68 -7.65 29.11
N LYS A 203 -7.43 -8.31 29.99
CA LYS A 203 -8.89 -8.19 30.03
C LYS A 203 -9.36 -6.77 30.36
N GLU A 204 -8.60 -6.03 31.17
CA GLU A 204 -8.96 -4.66 31.57
C GLU A 204 -8.78 -3.68 30.40
N THR A 205 -7.65 -3.79 29.71
CA THR A 205 -7.31 -3.05 28.51
C THR A 205 -8.34 -3.32 27.41
N LEU A 206 -8.68 -4.59 27.15
CA LEU A 206 -9.72 -4.96 26.20
C LEU A 206 -11.08 -4.33 26.54
N LYS A 207 -11.45 -4.33 27.82
CA LYS A 207 -12.73 -3.74 28.27
C LYS A 207 -12.74 -2.22 28.09
N SER A 208 -11.63 -1.55 28.42
CA SER A 208 -11.45 -0.11 28.24
C SER A 208 -11.58 0.27 26.75
N TYR A 209 -10.86 -0.42 25.88
CA TYR A 209 -10.87 -0.15 24.44
C TYR A 209 -12.23 -0.46 23.78
N ARG A 210 -12.91 -1.53 24.19
CA ARG A 210 -14.29 -1.81 23.73
C ARG A 210 -15.25 -0.69 24.12
N LYS A 211 -15.09 -0.11 25.32
CA LYS A 211 -15.88 1.05 25.74
C LYS A 211 -15.57 2.28 24.88
N LYS A 212 -14.28 2.60 24.68
CA LYS A 212 -13.82 3.70 23.80
C LYS A 212 -14.37 3.55 22.38
N GLN A 213 -14.31 2.35 21.81
CA GLN A 213 -14.86 2.04 20.49
C GLN A 213 -16.38 2.26 20.44
N LYS A 214 -17.13 1.76 21.44
CA LYS A 214 -18.59 1.93 21.51
C LYS A 214 -18.99 3.39 21.62
N ASP A 215 -18.28 4.17 22.43
CA ASP A 215 -18.57 5.59 22.60
C ASP A 215 -18.23 6.38 21.32
N ARG A 216 -17.16 6.02 20.62
CA ARG A 216 -16.84 6.59 19.30
C ARG A 216 -17.91 6.27 18.25
N LEU A 217 -18.38 5.03 18.18
CA LEU A 217 -19.46 4.63 17.27
C LEU A 217 -20.76 5.40 17.54
N LYS A 218 -21.09 5.70 18.81
CA LYS A 218 -22.25 6.54 19.14
C LYS A 218 -22.06 7.99 18.71
N LEU A 219 -20.85 8.53 18.79
CA LEU A 219 -20.51 9.88 18.33
C LEU A 219 -20.60 9.97 16.80
N SER A 220 -20.04 9.00 16.07
CA SER A 220 -20.07 8.96 14.61
C SER A 220 -21.47 8.65 14.05
N ALA A 221 -22.30 7.88 14.78
CA ALA A 221 -23.69 7.63 14.40
C ALA A 221 -24.61 8.85 14.55
N ARG A 222 -24.12 9.97 15.11
CA ARG A 222 -24.84 11.24 15.02
C ARG A 222 -24.78 11.70 13.57
N LYS A 223 -25.82 11.37 12.81
CA LYS A 223 -26.00 11.82 11.43
C LYS A 223 -25.73 13.32 11.33
N CYS A 224 -25.08 13.74 10.25
CA CYS A 224 -25.04 15.14 9.86
C CYS A 224 -26.46 15.71 9.93
N ARG A 225 -26.59 16.90 10.53
CA ARG A 225 -27.88 17.59 10.61
C ARG A 225 -28.41 17.76 9.19
N GLU A 226 -29.72 17.60 9.01
CA GLU A 226 -30.38 17.83 7.71
C GLU A 226 -30.22 19.29 7.24
N VAL A 227 -29.86 20.20 8.15
CA VAL A 227 -29.68 21.64 7.92
C VAL A 227 -28.20 22.01 8.02
N PHE A 228 -27.62 22.46 6.91
CA PHE A 228 -26.25 22.97 6.81
C PHE A 228 -26.24 24.50 6.92
N GLU A 229 -26.47 25.00 8.13
CA GLU A 229 -26.48 26.43 8.43
C GLU A 229 -25.60 26.74 9.65
N THR A 230 -24.90 27.87 9.59
CA THR A 230 -24.15 28.40 10.74
C THR A 230 -25.10 28.94 11.81
N LYS A 231 -24.59 29.25 13.01
CA LYS A 231 -25.43 29.74 14.12
C LYS A 231 -26.14 31.07 13.83
N ASP A 232 -25.60 31.85 12.90
CA ASP A 232 -26.10 33.13 12.39
C ASP A 232 -26.92 32.97 11.08
N GLY A 233 -27.20 31.74 10.65
CA GLY A 233 -28.14 31.45 9.55
C GLY A 233 -27.53 31.46 8.14
N HIS A 234 -26.20 31.47 8.00
CA HIS A 234 -25.58 31.35 6.69
C HIS A 234 -25.55 29.89 6.21
N PRO A 235 -26.09 29.57 5.02
CA PRO A 235 -26.05 28.23 4.49
C PRO A 235 -24.63 27.86 4.02
N TYR A 236 -24.26 26.60 4.19
CA TYR A 236 -23.05 26.02 3.62
C TYR A 236 -23.35 24.63 3.03
N GLN A 237 -22.39 24.06 2.32
CA GLN A 237 -22.46 22.70 1.82
C GLN A 237 -21.29 21.90 2.38
N LEU A 238 -21.56 20.65 2.78
CA LEU A 238 -20.51 19.66 3.03
C LEU A 238 -20.45 18.73 1.83
N LEU A 239 -19.30 18.75 1.16
CA LEU A 239 -18.95 17.85 0.08
C LEU A 239 -18.01 16.76 0.61
N ALA A 240 -18.03 15.58 0.00
CA ALA A 240 -17.08 14.53 0.30
C ALA A 240 -15.96 14.52 -0.75
N ASN A 241 -14.71 14.50 -0.28
CA ASN A 241 -13.59 14.15 -1.14
C ASN A 241 -13.53 12.63 -1.22
N ILE A 242 -13.71 12.10 -2.42
CA ILE A 242 -13.69 10.67 -2.71
C ILE A 242 -12.47 10.40 -3.57
N GLU A 243 -11.69 9.38 -3.21
CA GLU A 243 -10.53 8.88 -3.94
C GLU A 243 -10.83 7.57 -4.68
N PHE A 244 -11.77 6.75 -4.17
CA PHE A 244 -12.12 5.44 -4.73
C PHE A 244 -13.63 5.19 -4.80
N GLU A 245 -14.10 4.45 -5.82
CA GLU A 245 -15.51 4.06 -5.92
C GLU A 245 -16.02 3.29 -4.69
N ALA A 246 -15.13 2.51 -4.04
CA ALA A 246 -15.43 1.77 -2.82
C ALA A 246 -15.85 2.66 -1.62
N GLU A 247 -15.63 3.97 -1.71
CA GLU A 247 -16.00 4.95 -0.67
C GLU A 247 -17.41 5.50 -0.84
N LEU A 248 -18.00 5.36 -2.03
CA LEU A 248 -19.35 5.87 -2.35
C LEU A 248 -20.41 5.46 -1.32
N PRO A 249 -20.44 4.20 -0.82
CA PRO A 249 -21.39 3.83 0.23
C PRO A 249 -21.26 4.66 1.52
N LYS A 250 -20.04 5.06 1.89
CA LYS A 250 -19.78 5.84 3.11
C LYS A 250 -20.20 7.29 3.00
N VAL A 251 -20.14 7.86 1.79
CA VAL A 251 -20.54 9.25 1.52
C VAL A 251 -22.02 9.43 1.84
N ALA A 252 -22.86 8.49 1.40
CA ALA A 252 -24.28 8.46 1.71
C ALA A 252 -24.57 8.29 3.21
N GLU A 253 -23.79 7.46 3.91
CA GLU A 253 -23.91 7.29 5.37
C GLU A 253 -23.61 8.58 6.15
N HIS A 254 -22.66 9.39 5.68
CA HIS A 254 -22.21 10.61 6.37
C HIS A 254 -22.97 11.89 5.94
N GLY A 255 -23.84 11.79 4.93
CA GLY A 255 -24.77 12.86 4.54
C GLY A 255 -24.16 14.02 3.76
N ALA A 256 -23.05 13.78 3.05
CA ALA A 256 -22.50 14.78 2.12
C ALA A 256 -23.49 15.08 0.97
N ARG A 257 -23.48 16.31 0.46
CA ARG A 257 -24.37 16.79 -0.61
C ARG A 257 -23.65 16.98 -1.95
N GLY A 258 -22.70 16.09 -2.24
CA GLY A 258 -21.88 16.08 -3.45
C GLY A 258 -20.54 15.42 -3.20
#